data_AF-A0AAD6D1A7-F1
#
_entry.id   AF-A0AAD6D1A7-F1
#
_cell.length_a   1.000
_cell.length_b   1.000
_cell.length_c   1.000
_cell.angle_alpha   90.00
_cell.angle_beta   90.00
_cell.angle_gamma   90.00
#
_symmetry.space_group_name_H-M   'P 1'
#
loop_
_entity.id
_entity.type
_entity.pdbx_description
1 polymer ?
#
loop_
_entity_poly.entity_id
_entity_poly.type
_entity_poly.pdbx_seq_one_letter_code
_entity_poly.pdbx_strand_id
1 'polypeptide(L)'
;MTRTSTQSSSLCLIVSTSNGLSSPFVQEKHVLLEKPSTSNSSEANILFNLPELSLPNAPVLLEAFHVRFHPAVHLFLSFIDPAAVMHVHTDSMVPVFITDKGGIEFNYKLSGGSMMMLGTYNFGMLRMIFGAEPTECLECQTSIFGDGVHDRCDYRFAAKFAFPNGGVGEAMTTMRGSILWKPSEARVTMKEIVVTDKTIPEMQEKVRTRKVTLHGFMHAFVWHRIDVEDSYVIREKVKGMIVKAWVESESHKAYSYKDAGGEFGNPPGETWWMSYRYQLEEFVNRVKGRKTQYWISGDDSLNQMKMIDTAYEKSGLGLRPTSAFV
;
A
#
# COMPACT_ATOMS: atom_id res chain seq x y z
N MET A 1 -33.49 -31.92 32.30
CA MET A 1 -33.11 -30.66 31.60
C MET A 1 -31.60 -30.56 31.61
N THR A 2 -30.95 -31.07 30.58
CA THR A 2 -29.50 -31.04 30.42
C THR A 2 -29.24 -30.30 29.12
N ARG A 3 -28.76 -29.06 29.24
CA ARG A 3 -28.31 -28.22 28.12
C ARG A 3 -27.13 -28.91 27.44
N THR A 4 -27.32 -29.33 26.19
CA THR A 4 -26.23 -29.62 25.26
C THR A 4 -25.73 -28.29 24.69
N SER A 5 -24.59 -27.81 25.16
CA SER A 5 -23.86 -26.72 24.53
C SER A 5 -23.12 -27.26 23.31
N THR A 6 -23.60 -26.97 22.11
CA THR A 6 -22.84 -27.13 20.88
C THR A 6 -21.76 -26.04 20.83
N GLN A 7 -20.51 -26.40 21.11
CA GLN A 7 -19.35 -25.57 20.77
C GLN A 7 -19.28 -25.47 19.25
N SER A 8 -19.62 -24.30 18.70
CA SER A 8 -19.32 -23.96 17.31
C SER A 8 -17.81 -23.77 17.18
N SER A 9 -17.13 -24.74 16.58
CA SER A 9 -15.73 -24.62 16.18
C SER A 9 -15.64 -23.68 14.97
N SER A 10 -15.45 -22.39 15.19
CA SER A 10 -15.17 -21.43 14.11
C SER A 10 -13.84 -21.78 13.45
N LEU A 11 -13.88 -22.32 12.23
CA LEU A 11 -12.69 -22.68 11.46
C LEU A 11 -12.09 -21.38 10.86
N CYS A 12 -10.77 -21.20 11.00
CA CYS A 12 -10.03 -20.16 10.29
C CYS A 12 -9.44 -20.76 9.01
N LEU A 13 -9.64 -20.12 7.86
CA LEU A 13 -9.04 -20.51 6.59
C LEU A 13 -8.05 -19.41 6.15
N ILE A 14 -6.78 -19.79 6.01
CA ILE A 14 -5.77 -18.94 5.36
C ILE A 14 -5.69 -19.44 3.91
N VAL A 15 -6.04 -18.58 2.97
CA VAL A 15 -6.06 -18.92 1.54
C VAL A 15 -4.92 -18.19 0.84
N SER A 16 -3.96 -18.97 0.35
CA SER A 16 -2.86 -18.52 -0.52
C SER A 16 -2.99 -19.23 -1.87
N THR A 17 -4.14 -19.05 -2.52
CA THR A 17 -4.37 -19.57 -3.89
C THR A 17 -4.34 -18.41 -4.88
N SER A 18 -4.00 -18.71 -6.14
CA SER A 18 -4.14 -17.79 -7.26
C SER A 18 -5.54 -17.17 -7.30
N ASN A 19 -5.61 -15.87 -7.61
CA ASN A 19 -6.78 -15.00 -7.53
C ASN A 19 -8.08 -15.66 -8.04
N GLY A 20 -9.17 -15.48 -7.28
CA GLY A 20 -10.50 -15.99 -7.58
C GLY A 20 -11.03 -16.92 -6.47
N LEU A 21 -11.62 -16.34 -5.42
CA LEU A 21 -12.45 -17.10 -4.48
C LEU A 21 -13.93 -16.96 -4.83
N SER A 22 -14.64 -18.08 -4.73
CA SER A 22 -16.09 -18.15 -4.84
C SER A 22 -16.78 -17.99 -3.47
N SER A 23 -18.03 -17.53 -3.49
CA SER A 23 -18.93 -17.35 -2.33
C SER A 23 -18.97 -18.50 -1.28
N PRO A 24 -18.90 -19.80 -1.62
CA PRO A 24 -19.06 -20.89 -0.64
C PRO A 24 -18.01 -20.95 0.48
N PHE A 25 -16.85 -20.30 0.33
CA PHE A 25 -15.73 -20.44 1.27
C PHE A 25 -15.87 -19.57 2.53
N VAL A 26 -16.64 -18.48 2.46
CA VAL A 26 -16.79 -17.51 3.56
C VAL A 26 -17.91 -17.91 4.53
N GLN A 27 -18.74 -18.89 4.18
CA GLN A 27 -19.84 -19.34 5.02
C GLN A 27 -19.30 -19.92 6.34
N GLU A 28 -19.55 -19.21 7.45
CA GLU A 28 -19.20 -19.59 8.84
C GLU A 28 -17.70 -19.62 9.20
N LYS A 29 -16.81 -19.15 8.33
CA LYS A 29 -15.35 -19.19 8.56
C LYS A 29 -14.71 -17.81 8.51
N HIS A 30 -13.79 -17.55 9.43
CA HIS A 30 -12.91 -16.39 9.31
C HIS A 30 -11.87 -16.65 8.22
N VAL A 31 -11.63 -15.67 7.36
CA VAL A 31 -10.78 -15.80 6.17
C VAL A 31 -9.70 -14.72 6.15
N LEU A 32 -8.45 -15.17 6.07
CA LEU A 32 -7.30 -14.34 5.76
C LEU A 32 -6.85 -14.68 4.33
N LEU A 33 -6.98 -13.73 3.41
CA LEU A 33 -6.87 -13.98 1.98
C LEU A 33 -5.68 -13.23 1.39
N GLU A 34 -4.78 -13.95 0.70
CA GLU A 34 -3.62 -13.35 0.04
C GLU A 34 -3.97 -12.25 -0.96
N LYS A 35 -3.04 -11.30 -1.11
CA LYS A 35 -3.22 -10.14 -1.98
C LYS A 35 -2.68 -10.36 -3.40
N PRO A 36 -3.25 -9.70 -4.42
CA PRO A 36 -4.60 -9.17 -4.43
C PRO A 36 -5.61 -10.30 -4.25
N SER A 37 -6.64 -10.08 -3.44
CA SER A 37 -7.64 -11.10 -3.08
C SER A 37 -8.49 -11.59 -4.25
N THR A 38 -8.60 -10.75 -5.28
CA THR A 38 -9.49 -10.92 -6.42
C THR A 38 -8.80 -10.45 -7.71
N SER A 39 -9.35 -10.85 -8.84
CA SER A 39 -8.80 -10.53 -10.16
C SER A 39 -9.08 -9.10 -10.59
N ASN A 40 -10.24 -8.55 -10.23
CA ASN A 40 -10.67 -7.22 -10.59
C ASN A 40 -11.66 -6.64 -9.56
N SER A 41 -12.04 -5.38 -9.73
CA SER A 41 -12.94 -4.67 -8.82
C SER A 41 -14.36 -5.26 -8.79
N SER A 42 -14.82 -5.92 -9.84
CA SER A 42 -16.14 -6.57 -9.86
C SER A 42 -16.17 -7.76 -8.89
N GLU A 43 -15.13 -8.60 -8.92
CA GLU A 43 -14.97 -9.68 -7.95
C GLU A 43 -14.77 -9.15 -6.53
N ALA A 44 -13.95 -8.12 -6.35
CA ALA A 44 -13.77 -7.48 -5.04
C ALA A 44 -15.12 -6.98 -4.49
N ASN A 45 -15.93 -6.35 -5.33
CA ASN A 45 -17.24 -5.86 -4.93
C ASN A 45 -18.15 -7.00 -4.48
N ILE A 46 -18.14 -8.13 -5.18
CA ILE A 46 -18.93 -9.31 -4.79
C ILE A 46 -18.43 -9.87 -3.46
N LEU A 47 -17.13 -10.12 -3.33
CA LEU A 47 -16.52 -10.74 -2.16
C LEU A 47 -16.71 -9.91 -0.88
N PHE A 48 -16.47 -8.61 -0.94
CA PHE A 48 -16.51 -7.74 0.24
C PHE A 48 -17.90 -7.20 0.58
N ASN A 49 -18.90 -7.39 -0.30
CA ASN A 49 -20.30 -7.07 -0.03
C ASN A 49 -21.19 -8.32 0.09
N LEU A 50 -20.60 -9.49 0.35
CA LEU A 50 -21.36 -10.71 0.67
C LEU A 50 -22.33 -10.44 1.85
N PRO A 51 -23.63 -10.78 1.74
CA PRO A 51 -24.60 -10.55 2.80
C PRO A 51 -24.20 -11.14 4.16
N GLU A 52 -23.47 -12.26 4.15
CA GLU A 52 -22.94 -12.95 5.32
C GLU A 52 -22.03 -12.05 6.18
N LEU A 53 -21.31 -11.11 5.55
CA LEU A 53 -20.43 -10.16 6.24
C LEU A 53 -21.20 -9.07 7.01
N SER A 54 -22.51 -8.95 6.78
CA SER A 54 -23.39 -8.00 7.46
C SER A 54 -24.21 -8.62 8.60
N LEU A 55 -24.10 -9.94 8.82
CA LEU A 55 -24.86 -10.64 9.86
C LEU A 55 -24.33 -10.36 11.28
N PRO A 56 -25.18 -10.47 12.33
CA PRO A 56 -24.68 -10.53 13.70
C PRO A 56 -23.68 -11.68 13.86
N ASN A 57 -22.50 -11.40 14.40
CA ASN A 57 -21.37 -12.35 14.47
C ASN A 57 -20.86 -12.80 13.09
N ALA A 58 -20.89 -11.92 12.10
CA ALA A 58 -20.30 -12.14 10.79
C ALA A 58 -18.86 -12.70 10.87
N PRO A 59 -18.48 -13.59 9.94
CA PRO A 59 -17.09 -13.99 9.80
C PRO A 59 -16.19 -12.79 9.52
N VAL A 60 -14.91 -12.94 9.89
CA VAL A 60 -13.91 -11.89 9.68
C VAL A 60 -13.24 -12.19 8.36
N LEU A 61 -13.32 -11.28 7.40
CA LEU A 61 -12.59 -11.33 6.14
C LEU A 61 -11.54 -10.22 6.14
N LEU A 62 -10.28 -10.58 5.86
CA LEU A 62 -9.18 -9.63 5.72
C LEU A 62 -8.32 -9.99 4.51
N GLU A 63 -8.06 -8.99 3.66
CA GLU A 63 -7.05 -9.10 2.60
C GLU A 63 -5.64 -8.85 3.15
N ALA A 64 -4.70 -9.68 2.73
CA ALA A 64 -3.38 -9.82 3.33
C ALA A 64 -2.33 -8.86 2.77
N PHE A 65 -2.61 -7.55 2.79
CA PHE A 65 -1.58 -6.55 2.53
C PHE A 65 -0.67 -6.34 3.75
N HIS A 66 0.11 -7.36 4.08
CA HIS A 66 0.95 -7.42 5.28
C HIS A 66 1.83 -6.19 5.50
N VAL A 67 2.41 -5.63 4.43
CA VAL A 67 3.27 -4.43 4.48
C VAL A 67 2.60 -3.25 5.18
N ARG A 68 1.28 -3.07 5.01
CA ARG A 68 0.54 -1.94 5.57
C ARG A 68 0.38 -1.99 7.08
N PHE A 69 0.64 -3.15 7.69
CA PHE A 69 0.64 -3.36 9.14
C PHE A 69 2.03 -3.15 9.77
N HIS A 70 3.07 -2.90 8.97
CA HIS A 70 4.43 -2.79 9.49
C HIS A 70 4.64 -1.43 10.18
N PRO A 71 5.25 -1.38 11.38
CA PRO A 71 5.48 -0.13 12.11
C PRO A 71 6.20 0.97 11.30
N ALA A 72 7.18 0.58 10.48
CA ALA A 72 7.88 1.49 9.58
C ALA A 72 6.96 2.31 8.65
N VAL A 73 5.85 1.72 8.17
CA VAL A 73 4.89 2.43 7.31
C VAL A 73 4.15 3.49 8.12
N HIS A 74 3.74 3.18 9.34
CA HIS A 74 3.04 4.13 10.21
C HIS A 74 3.94 5.26 10.70
N LEU A 75 5.20 4.96 11.06
CA LEU A 75 6.17 6.00 11.40
C LEU A 75 6.42 6.91 10.19
N PHE A 76 6.59 6.34 8.99
CA PHE A 76 6.76 7.11 7.76
C PHE A 76 5.58 8.06 7.50
N LEU A 77 4.35 7.56 7.63
CA LEU A 77 3.14 8.36 7.46
C LEU A 77 3.03 9.46 8.51
N SER A 78 3.56 9.26 9.73
CA SER A 78 3.53 10.31 10.78
C SER A 78 4.31 11.59 10.42
N PHE A 79 5.23 11.51 9.45
CA PHE A 79 6.00 12.67 8.96
C PHE A 79 5.31 13.43 7.80
N ILE A 80 4.17 12.92 7.32
CA ILE A 80 3.48 13.38 6.11
C ILE A 80 2.14 14.00 6.50
N ASP A 81 1.88 15.20 5.99
CA ASP A 81 0.55 15.79 5.97
C ASP A 81 -0.08 15.53 4.58
N PRO A 82 -1.11 14.68 4.47
CA PRO A 82 -1.77 14.39 3.19
C PRO A 82 -2.23 15.64 2.43
N ALA A 83 -2.67 16.70 3.13
CA ALA A 83 -3.12 17.95 2.51
C ALA A 83 -1.95 18.79 1.93
N ALA A 84 -0.72 18.45 2.29
CA ALA A 84 0.50 19.08 1.81
C ALA A 84 1.20 18.28 0.71
N VAL A 85 0.81 17.03 0.44
CA VAL A 85 1.46 16.17 -0.56
C VAL A 85 1.28 16.73 -1.98
N MET A 86 2.38 17.00 -2.67
CA MET A 86 2.40 17.46 -4.07
C MET A 86 2.78 16.36 -5.04
N HIS A 87 3.78 15.55 -4.68
CA HIS A 87 4.27 14.47 -5.53
C HIS A 87 4.65 13.28 -4.68
N VAL A 88 4.30 12.09 -5.18
CA VAL A 88 4.72 10.81 -4.59
C VAL A 88 5.33 9.96 -5.67
N HIS A 89 6.49 9.38 -5.40
CA HIS A 89 7.12 8.35 -6.21
C HIS A 89 7.16 7.04 -5.43
N THR A 90 6.69 5.95 -6.04
CA THR A 90 6.82 4.61 -5.48
C THR A 90 7.43 3.67 -6.51
N ASP A 91 8.34 2.82 -6.06
CA ASP A 91 8.90 1.82 -6.95
C ASP A 91 9.29 0.51 -6.27
N SER A 92 9.32 -0.53 -7.08
CA SER A 92 9.83 -1.85 -6.70
C SER A 92 10.48 -2.58 -7.86
N MET A 93 11.34 -3.54 -7.55
CA MET A 93 11.86 -4.45 -8.54
C MET A 93 12.00 -5.88 -8.01
N VAL A 94 11.87 -6.81 -8.93
CA VAL A 94 12.34 -8.18 -8.78
C VAL A 94 13.43 -8.42 -9.84
N PRO A 95 14.63 -8.89 -9.43
CA PRO A 95 15.69 -9.26 -10.37
C PRO A 95 15.23 -10.31 -11.37
N VAL A 96 15.72 -10.22 -12.60
CA VAL A 96 15.29 -11.07 -13.73
C VAL A 96 15.40 -12.57 -13.48
N PHE A 97 16.27 -13.02 -12.58
CA PHE A 97 16.48 -14.45 -12.29
C PHE A 97 15.49 -15.03 -11.26
N ILE A 98 14.65 -14.19 -10.63
CA ILE A 98 13.66 -14.65 -9.64
C ILE A 98 12.34 -15.04 -10.31
N THR A 99 11.98 -14.41 -11.43
CA THR A 99 10.75 -14.73 -12.16
C THR A 99 11.05 -15.57 -13.39
N ASP A 100 10.21 -16.57 -13.62
CA ASP A 100 10.23 -17.39 -14.84
C ASP A 100 9.02 -17.06 -15.70
N LYS A 101 9.18 -17.10 -17.04
CA LYS A 101 8.08 -16.82 -17.97
C LYS A 101 6.89 -17.77 -17.80
N GLY A 102 7.14 -19.03 -17.43
CA GLY A 102 6.10 -20.02 -17.15
C GLY A 102 5.47 -19.89 -15.75
N GLY A 103 5.93 -18.92 -14.95
CA GLY A 103 5.41 -18.64 -13.62
C GLY A 103 4.00 -18.07 -13.61
N ILE A 104 3.38 -18.09 -12.42
CA ILE A 104 2.03 -17.56 -12.20
C ILE A 104 1.96 -16.05 -12.49
N GLU A 105 3.07 -15.34 -12.33
CA GLU A 105 3.21 -13.91 -12.54
C GLU A 105 2.92 -13.49 -13.98
N PHE A 106 3.06 -14.41 -14.94
CA PHE A 106 2.79 -14.16 -16.35
C PHE A 106 1.61 -14.98 -16.88
N ASN A 107 0.85 -15.64 -16.00
CA ASN A 107 -0.36 -16.36 -16.38
C ASN A 107 -1.58 -15.45 -16.32
N TYR A 108 -2.04 -14.98 -17.48
CA TYR A 108 -3.20 -14.08 -17.57
C TYR A 108 -4.49 -14.69 -16.98
N LYS A 109 -4.68 -16.02 -17.10
CA LYS A 109 -5.87 -16.71 -16.56
C LYS A 109 -5.89 -16.72 -15.03
N LEU A 110 -4.71 -16.56 -14.39
CA LEU A 110 -4.55 -16.45 -12.95
C LEU A 110 -4.33 -15.00 -12.52
N SER A 111 -4.67 -14.04 -13.38
CA SER A 111 -4.55 -12.61 -13.11
C SER A 111 -3.11 -12.15 -12.86
N GLY A 112 -2.16 -12.72 -13.62
CA GLY A 112 -0.77 -12.28 -13.66
C GLY A 112 -0.58 -10.85 -14.19
N GLY A 113 0.64 -10.36 -14.12
CA GLY A 113 1.08 -9.01 -14.47
C GLY A 113 1.82 -8.34 -13.31
N SER A 114 2.81 -7.51 -13.62
CA SER A 114 3.65 -6.86 -12.61
C SER A 114 2.86 -5.87 -11.75
N MET A 115 1.82 -5.24 -12.32
CA MET A 115 0.85 -4.43 -11.56
C MET A 115 0.10 -5.26 -10.50
N MET A 116 -0.31 -6.50 -10.81
CA MET A 116 -0.99 -7.36 -9.84
C MET A 116 -0.04 -7.87 -8.76
N MET A 117 1.16 -8.30 -9.15
CA MET A 117 2.08 -8.95 -8.21
C MET A 117 2.71 -7.96 -7.22
N LEU A 118 3.43 -6.95 -7.73
CA LEU A 118 4.17 -5.99 -6.90
C LEU A 118 3.58 -4.58 -6.97
N GLY A 119 3.04 -4.19 -8.13
CA GLY A 119 2.46 -2.86 -8.32
C GLY A 119 1.35 -2.55 -7.33
N THR A 120 0.59 -3.57 -6.91
CA THR A 120 -0.45 -3.45 -5.89
C THR A 120 0.07 -2.82 -4.58
N TYR A 121 1.29 -3.13 -4.15
CA TYR A 121 1.87 -2.50 -2.97
C TYR A 121 2.26 -1.04 -3.22
N ASN A 122 2.77 -0.71 -4.41
CA ASN A 122 3.08 0.66 -4.81
C ASN A 122 1.80 1.51 -4.81
N PHE A 123 0.72 1.01 -5.42
CA PHE A 123 -0.59 1.66 -5.45
C PHE A 123 -1.18 1.81 -4.04
N GLY A 124 -1.10 0.77 -3.21
CA GLY A 124 -1.55 0.83 -1.83
C GLY A 124 -0.79 1.89 -1.02
N MET A 125 0.51 2.03 -1.25
CA MET A 125 1.33 3.07 -0.60
C MET A 125 0.95 4.48 -1.08
N LEU A 126 0.65 4.68 -2.38
CA LEU A 126 0.12 5.95 -2.88
C LEU A 126 -1.17 6.33 -2.15
N ARG A 127 -2.14 5.41 -2.08
CA ARG A 127 -3.42 5.63 -1.40
C ARG A 127 -3.24 5.97 0.08
N MET A 128 -2.33 5.29 0.78
CA MET A 128 -2.01 5.59 2.18
C MET A 128 -1.38 6.97 2.38
N ILE A 129 -0.46 7.37 1.50
CA ILE A 129 0.24 8.68 1.59
C ILE A 129 -0.71 9.84 1.33
N PHE A 130 -1.56 9.72 0.30
CA PHE A 130 -2.56 10.74 -0.02
C PHE A 130 -3.77 10.71 0.91
N GLY A 131 -3.98 9.62 1.65
CA GLY A 131 -5.18 9.43 2.48
C GLY A 131 -6.48 9.48 1.66
N ALA A 132 -6.41 9.15 0.38
CA ALA A 132 -7.50 9.31 -0.59
C ALA A 132 -7.33 8.34 -1.77
N GLU A 133 -8.41 8.19 -2.53
CA GLU A 133 -8.41 7.46 -3.80
C GLU A 133 -7.95 8.36 -4.95
N PRO A 134 -7.27 7.81 -5.98
CA PRO A 134 -6.95 8.60 -7.16
C PRO A 134 -8.23 9.02 -7.90
N THR A 135 -8.25 10.24 -8.43
CA THR A 135 -9.36 10.74 -9.25
C THR A 135 -9.25 10.29 -10.69
N GLU A 136 -8.03 10.06 -11.18
CA GLU A 136 -7.77 9.65 -12.56
C GLU A 136 -6.42 8.91 -12.67
N CYS A 137 -6.35 7.88 -13.52
CA CYS A 137 -5.08 7.38 -14.06
C CYS A 137 -4.68 8.23 -15.27
N LEU A 138 -3.70 9.12 -15.08
CA LEU A 138 -3.24 10.08 -16.08
C LEU A 138 -2.47 9.39 -17.21
N GLU A 139 -1.66 8.39 -16.86
CA GLU A 139 -0.79 7.66 -17.77
C GLU A 139 -0.52 6.26 -17.21
N CYS A 140 -0.45 5.25 -18.07
CA CYS A 140 0.08 3.95 -17.71
C CYS A 140 0.81 3.33 -18.90
N GLN A 141 2.12 3.20 -18.79
CA GLN A 141 2.97 2.54 -19.79
C GLN A 141 3.38 1.17 -19.27
N THR A 142 3.34 0.16 -20.13
CA THR A 142 3.72 -1.22 -19.80
C THR A 142 4.76 -1.76 -20.76
N SER A 143 5.46 -2.81 -20.32
CA SER A 143 6.29 -3.64 -21.19
C SER A 143 5.88 -5.09 -21.05
N ILE A 144 5.71 -5.74 -22.20
CA ILE A 144 5.28 -7.14 -22.35
C ILE A 144 6.34 -7.91 -23.14
N PHE A 145 6.23 -9.24 -23.19
CA PHE A 145 7.23 -10.08 -23.85
C PHE A 145 7.24 -10.02 -25.38
N GLY A 146 6.10 -9.73 -26.01
CA GLY A 146 5.95 -9.76 -27.47
C GLY A 146 6.03 -11.16 -28.06
N ASP A 147 5.69 -12.20 -27.28
CA ASP A 147 5.79 -13.61 -27.70
C ASP A 147 4.42 -14.27 -27.99
N GLY A 148 3.35 -13.48 -27.99
CA GLY A 148 1.98 -13.92 -28.26
C GLY A 148 1.31 -14.71 -27.12
N VAL A 149 2.09 -15.31 -26.21
CA VAL A 149 1.58 -16.15 -25.12
C VAL A 149 1.40 -15.33 -23.85
N HIS A 150 2.39 -14.50 -23.50
CA HIS A 150 2.44 -13.75 -22.25
C HIS A 150 2.06 -12.28 -22.42
N ASP A 151 1.67 -11.88 -23.62
CA ASP A 151 1.51 -10.47 -24.03
C ASP A 151 0.37 -9.73 -23.33
N ARG A 152 -0.46 -10.45 -22.58
CA ARG A 152 -1.49 -9.84 -21.72
C ARG A 152 -1.01 -9.54 -20.30
N CYS A 153 0.20 -9.94 -19.94
CA CYS A 153 0.82 -9.70 -18.65
C CYS A 153 2.04 -8.79 -18.83
N ASP A 154 1.99 -7.60 -18.23
CA ASP A 154 3.14 -6.73 -18.14
C ASP A 154 4.22 -7.35 -17.25
N TYR A 155 5.48 -7.26 -17.64
CA TYR A 155 6.62 -7.50 -16.73
C TYR A 155 7.16 -6.21 -16.13
N ARG A 156 6.77 -5.05 -16.67
CA ARG A 156 7.13 -3.72 -16.17
C ARG A 156 5.95 -2.78 -16.39
N PHE A 157 5.72 -1.87 -15.45
CA PHE A 157 4.86 -0.73 -15.67
C PHE A 157 5.46 0.57 -15.11
N ALA A 158 4.95 1.70 -15.62
CA ALA A 158 5.08 3.03 -15.04
C ALA A 158 3.73 3.73 -15.17
N ALA A 159 3.11 4.08 -14.06
CA ALA A 159 1.78 4.69 -14.01
C ALA A 159 1.80 6.01 -13.23
N LYS A 160 0.96 6.96 -13.65
CA LYS A 160 0.74 8.26 -13.00
C LYS A 160 -0.73 8.44 -12.66
N PHE A 161 -1.00 8.98 -11.48
CA PHE A 161 -2.36 9.20 -10.98
C PHE A 161 -2.51 10.60 -10.41
N ALA A 162 -3.65 11.23 -10.67
CA ALA A 162 -4.07 12.45 -10.00
C ALA A 162 -4.82 12.12 -8.71
N PHE A 163 -4.64 12.96 -7.68
CA PHE A 163 -5.34 12.84 -6.40
C PHE A 163 -6.15 14.11 -6.07
N PRO A 164 -7.17 14.02 -5.18
CA PRO A 164 -8.11 15.12 -4.92
C PRO A 164 -7.46 16.41 -4.41
N ASN A 165 -6.30 16.32 -3.74
CA ASN A 165 -5.56 17.47 -3.24
C ASN A 165 -4.74 18.20 -4.34
N GLY A 166 -4.83 17.75 -5.60
CA GLY A 166 -4.08 18.28 -6.74
C GLY A 166 -2.68 17.68 -6.90
N GLY A 167 -2.26 16.79 -6.01
CA GLY A 167 -0.98 16.10 -6.11
C GLY A 167 -1.00 14.95 -7.12
N VAL A 168 0.21 14.53 -7.52
CA VAL A 168 0.42 13.46 -8.50
C VAL A 168 1.21 12.32 -7.87
N GLY A 169 0.70 11.09 -8.01
CA GLY A 169 1.39 9.87 -7.61
C GLY A 169 1.97 9.14 -8.83
N GLU A 170 3.21 8.70 -8.74
CA GLU A 170 3.87 7.84 -9.73
C GLU A 170 4.21 6.49 -9.09
N ALA A 171 3.92 5.42 -9.81
CA ALA A 171 4.21 4.05 -9.39
C ALA A 171 4.91 3.30 -10.51
N MET A 172 5.97 2.56 -10.16
CA MET A 172 6.76 1.78 -11.12
C MET A 172 7.12 0.41 -10.56
N THR A 173 7.11 -0.60 -11.42
CA THR A 173 7.62 -1.94 -11.08
C THR A 173 8.35 -2.53 -12.27
N THR A 174 9.36 -3.35 -12.03
CA THR A 174 9.86 -4.33 -13.00
C THR A 174 10.05 -5.70 -12.34
N MET A 175 9.59 -6.76 -12.99
CA MET A 175 9.88 -8.16 -12.64
C MET A 175 11.09 -8.73 -13.39
N ARG A 176 11.69 -7.91 -14.25
CA ARG A 176 12.93 -8.19 -14.99
C ARG A 176 14.01 -7.16 -14.64
N GLY A 177 14.14 -6.88 -13.34
CA GLY A 177 15.09 -5.93 -12.79
C GLY A 177 16.54 -6.39 -12.92
N SER A 178 17.46 -5.47 -12.63
CA SER A 178 18.90 -5.74 -12.56
C SER A 178 19.22 -6.81 -11.51
N ILE A 179 20.35 -7.51 -11.69
CA ILE A 179 20.91 -8.41 -10.67
C ILE A 179 21.32 -7.62 -9.41
N LEU A 180 21.74 -6.35 -9.59
CA LEU A 180 21.93 -5.42 -8.50
C LEU A 180 20.55 -4.99 -7.98
N TRP A 181 20.03 -5.76 -7.03
CA TRP A 181 18.77 -5.48 -6.38
C TRP A 181 18.81 -4.15 -5.63
N LYS A 182 17.74 -3.38 -5.74
CA LYS A 182 17.52 -2.18 -4.92
C LYS A 182 16.27 -2.36 -4.05
N PRO A 183 16.27 -1.88 -2.81
CA PRO A 183 15.07 -1.85 -1.97
C PRO A 183 13.93 -1.08 -2.64
N SER A 184 12.69 -1.48 -2.36
CA SER A 184 11.51 -0.72 -2.75
C SER A 184 11.53 0.66 -2.10
N GLU A 185 10.95 1.67 -2.74
CA GLU A 185 10.99 3.05 -2.25
C GLU A 185 9.62 3.69 -2.30
N ALA A 186 9.30 4.51 -1.30
CA ALA A 186 8.21 5.48 -1.34
C ALA A 186 8.78 6.86 -0.97
N ARG A 187 8.69 7.84 -1.86
CA ARG A 187 9.26 9.18 -1.70
C ARG A 187 8.18 10.22 -1.88
N VAL A 188 8.05 11.13 -0.92
CA VAL A 188 6.99 12.13 -0.85
C VAL A 188 7.61 13.50 -0.84
N THR A 189 7.13 14.38 -1.72
CA THR A 189 7.46 15.81 -1.73
C THR A 189 6.21 16.59 -1.33
N MET A 190 6.33 17.39 -0.28
CA MET A 190 5.26 18.25 0.21
C MET A 190 5.44 19.69 -0.25
N LYS A 191 4.35 20.45 -0.30
CA LYS A 191 4.35 21.88 -0.60
C LYS A 191 5.12 22.66 0.46
N GLU A 192 5.60 23.83 0.04
CA GLU A 192 6.19 24.82 0.93
C GLU A 192 5.16 25.28 1.97
N ILE A 193 5.59 25.38 3.23
CA ILE A 193 4.81 25.99 4.31
C ILE A 193 5.60 27.12 4.97
N VAL A 194 4.88 28.13 5.48
CA VAL A 194 5.48 29.16 6.33
C VAL A 194 5.73 28.57 7.72
N VAL A 195 6.94 28.74 8.24
CA VAL A 195 7.33 28.32 9.59
C VAL A 195 7.43 29.54 10.48
N THR A 196 6.68 29.55 11.57
CA THR A 196 6.74 30.62 12.56
C THR A 196 8.11 30.65 13.21
N ASP A 197 8.84 31.74 13.01
CA ASP A 197 10.13 32.02 13.64
C ASP A 197 10.13 33.47 14.13
N LYS A 198 10.14 33.68 15.45
CA LYS A 198 10.10 35.03 16.04
C LYS A 198 11.46 35.72 16.03
N THR A 199 12.51 35.04 15.59
CA THR A 199 13.89 35.56 15.61
C THR A 199 14.26 36.28 14.31
N ILE A 200 13.45 36.13 13.26
CA ILE A 200 13.68 36.79 11.96
C ILE A 200 12.98 38.16 11.90
N PRO A 201 13.53 39.15 11.16
CA PRO A 201 12.88 40.45 10.94
C PRO A 201 11.46 40.33 10.35
N GLU A 202 10.55 41.24 10.71
CA GLU A 202 9.15 41.22 10.23
C GLU A 202 9.00 41.27 8.70
N MET A 203 9.96 41.89 8.02
CA MET A 203 10.02 41.96 6.55
C MET A 203 10.46 40.65 5.89
N GLN A 204 10.87 39.65 6.66
CA GLN A 204 11.29 38.33 6.20
C GLN A 204 10.25 37.27 6.58
N GLU A 205 10.25 36.18 5.83
CA GLU A 205 9.54 34.95 6.17
C GLU A 205 10.50 33.76 6.12
N LYS A 206 10.27 32.78 6.98
CA LYS A 206 10.91 31.48 6.94
C LYS A 206 9.93 30.49 6.38
N VAL A 207 10.35 29.75 5.36
CA VAL A 207 9.56 28.70 4.75
C VAL A 207 10.29 27.37 4.82
N ARG A 208 9.54 26.29 4.78
CA ARG A 208 10.04 24.92 4.80
C ARG A 208 9.35 24.08 3.73
N THR A 209 10.15 23.37 2.95
CA THR A 209 9.72 22.27 2.09
C THR A 209 10.24 20.97 2.67
N ARG A 210 9.37 19.95 2.76
CA ARG A 210 9.74 18.64 3.32
C ARG A 210 9.70 17.55 2.25
N LYS A 211 10.73 16.71 2.28
CA LYS A 211 10.80 15.45 1.53
C LYS A 211 10.95 14.29 2.49
N VAL A 212 10.12 13.27 2.37
CA VAL A 212 10.18 12.06 3.22
C VAL A 212 10.35 10.85 2.33
N THR A 213 11.32 9.99 2.63
CA THR A 213 11.58 8.77 1.84
C THR A 213 11.59 7.54 2.74
N LEU A 214 10.75 6.54 2.45
CA LEU A 214 10.81 5.22 3.05
C LEU A 214 11.47 4.24 2.08
N HIS A 215 12.65 3.76 2.48
CA HIS A 215 13.37 2.71 1.78
C HIS A 215 13.05 1.33 2.37
N GLY A 216 12.91 0.33 1.50
CA GLY A 216 12.72 -1.07 1.86
C GLY A 216 11.32 -1.44 2.33
N PHE A 217 10.27 -0.66 2.03
CA PHE A 217 8.95 -0.86 2.64
C PHE A 217 8.34 -2.27 2.44
N MET A 218 8.57 -2.94 1.30
CA MET A 218 8.10 -4.32 1.06
C MET A 218 8.84 -5.37 1.91
N HIS A 219 10.08 -5.08 2.28
CA HIS A 219 10.97 -5.98 3.03
C HIS A 219 11.40 -5.35 4.36
N ALA A 220 10.54 -4.49 4.93
CA ALA A 220 10.92 -3.61 6.03
C ALA A 220 11.39 -4.39 7.27
N PHE A 221 10.87 -5.60 7.48
CA PHE A 221 11.29 -6.47 8.58
C PHE A 221 12.76 -6.91 8.45
N VAL A 222 13.29 -7.03 7.23
CA VAL A 222 14.71 -7.31 6.98
C VAL A 222 15.50 -6.02 7.15
N TRP A 223 15.09 -4.98 6.44
CA TRP A 223 15.74 -3.68 6.48
C TRP A 223 14.82 -2.58 5.95
N HIS A 224 14.82 -1.44 6.62
CA HIS A 224 14.25 -0.20 6.12
C HIS A 224 15.00 1.01 6.69
N ARG A 225 14.75 2.16 6.09
CA ARG A 225 15.15 3.48 6.61
C ARG A 225 14.14 4.52 6.15
N ILE A 226 13.80 5.43 7.05
CA ILE A 226 12.96 6.60 6.75
C ILE A 226 13.88 7.82 6.79
N ASP A 227 14.01 8.55 5.70
CA ASP A 227 14.77 9.79 5.64
C ASP A 227 13.81 10.97 5.59
N VAL A 228 13.95 11.90 6.53
CA VAL A 228 13.21 13.17 6.59
C VAL A 228 14.18 14.28 6.27
N GLU A 229 13.95 14.99 5.17
CA GLU A 229 14.75 16.11 4.71
C GLU A 229 13.90 17.38 4.71
N ASP A 230 14.29 18.35 5.53
CA ASP A 230 13.66 19.67 5.60
C ASP A 230 14.59 20.71 4.98
N SER A 231 14.12 21.33 3.90
CA SER A 231 14.78 22.48 3.26
C SER A 231 14.16 23.76 3.77
N TYR A 232 14.97 24.60 4.41
CA TYR A 232 14.55 25.89 4.94
C TYR A 232 15.08 27.03 4.08
N VAL A 233 14.23 28.04 3.86
CA VAL A 233 14.60 29.30 3.21
C VAL A 233 14.09 30.45 4.04
N ILE A 234 14.94 31.44 4.31
CA ILE A 234 14.55 32.76 4.78
C ILE A 234 14.63 33.71 3.60
N ARG A 235 13.53 34.40 3.28
CA ARG A 235 13.45 35.35 2.17
C ARG A 235 12.71 36.62 2.56
N GLU A 236 12.99 37.72 1.87
CA GLU A 236 12.20 38.95 2.01
C GLU A 236 10.78 38.75 1.47
N LYS A 237 9.75 39.15 2.24
CA LYS A 237 8.33 38.96 1.88
C LYS A 237 7.93 39.63 0.56
N VAL A 238 8.51 40.79 0.25
CA VAL A 238 8.11 41.61 -0.91
C VAL A 238 8.90 41.26 -2.16
N LYS A 239 10.23 41.19 -2.06
CA LYS A 239 11.11 40.98 -3.21
C LYS A 239 11.42 39.51 -3.47
N GLY A 240 11.14 38.62 -2.52
CA GLY A 240 11.49 37.20 -2.60
C GLY A 240 12.99 36.91 -2.56
N MET A 241 13.83 37.92 -2.27
CA MET A 241 15.28 37.73 -2.22
C MET A 241 15.64 36.78 -1.08
N ILE A 242 16.38 35.71 -1.40
CA ILE A 242 16.84 34.72 -0.44
C ILE A 242 17.93 35.36 0.42
N VAL A 243 17.70 35.33 1.73
CA VAL A 243 18.66 35.80 2.75
C VAL A 243 19.50 34.64 3.25
N LYS A 244 18.88 33.48 3.45
CA LYS A 244 19.55 32.26 3.96
C LYS A 244 18.81 31.02 3.50
N ALA A 245 19.54 29.96 3.17
CA ALA A 245 18.97 28.64 2.88
C ALA A 245 19.84 27.55 3.49
N TRP A 246 19.21 26.49 3.99
CA TRP A 246 19.91 25.31 4.53
C TRP A 246 19.01 24.08 4.49
N VAL A 247 19.62 22.90 4.67
CA VAL A 247 18.93 21.62 4.70
C VAL A 247 19.27 20.91 6.00
N GLU A 248 18.25 20.37 6.65
CA GLU A 248 18.37 19.46 7.79
C GLU A 248 17.89 18.07 7.35
N SER A 249 18.57 17.02 7.82
CA SER A 249 18.24 15.65 7.44
C SER A 249 18.39 14.71 8.62
N GLU A 250 17.38 13.88 8.84
CA GLU A 250 17.35 12.85 9.89
C GLU A 250 16.93 11.51 9.28
N SER A 251 17.46 10.42 9.86
CA SER A 251 17.09 9.06 9.48
C SER A 251 16.46 8.33 10.67
N HIS A 252 15.36 7.63 10.41
CA HIS A 252 14.58 6.90 11.41
C HIS A 252 14.36 5.44 11.01
N LYS A 253 14.00 4.60 11.99
CA LYS A 253 13.58 3.21 11.82
C LYS A 253 12.49 2.89 12.85
N ALA A 254 11.59 1.97 12.49
CA ALA A 254 10.62 1.39 13.42
C ALA A 254 10.43 -0.11 13.13
N TYR A 255 10.91 -0.94 14.05
CA TYR A 255 10.75 -2.39 14.01
C TYR A 255 9.65 -2.87 14.96
N SER A 256 9.23 -2.03 15.91
CA SER A 256 8.08 -2.23 16.76
C SER A 256 7.09 -1.08 16.66
N TYR A 257 5.82 -1.34 17.01
CA TYR A 257 4.80 -0.30 17.13
C TYR A 257 5.18 0.77 18.17
N LYS A 258 5.89 0.38 19.23
CA LYS A 258 6.49 1.32 20.19
C LYS A 258 7.45 2.31 19.51
N ASP A 259 8.28 1.85 18.58
CA ASP A 259 9.20 2.72 17.83
C ASP A 259 8.46 3.67 16.89
N ALA A 260 7.30 3.24 16.36
CA ALA A 260 6.47 4.10 15.50
C ALA A 260 5.78 5.24 16.29
N GLY A 261 5.57 5.05 17.59
CA GLY A 261 4.99 6.06 18.47
C GLY A 261 3.56 6.45 18.10
N GLY A 262 3.10 7.61 18.59
CA GLY A 262 1.74 8.11 18.33
C GLY A 262 0.64 7.12 18.73
N GLU A 263 -0.35 6.95 17.87
CA GLU A 263 -1.47 6.01 18.07
C GLU A 263 -1.02 4.55 18.14
N PHE A 264 0.18 4.24 17.65
CA PHE A 264 0.79 2.91 17.66
C PHE A 264 1.75 2.69 18.83
N GLY A 265 2.02 3.67 19.70
CA GLY A 265 3.07 3.52 20.73
C GLY A 265 2.80 2.48 21.84
N ASN A 266 1.53 2.07 22.03
CA ASN A 266 1.07 1.22 23.12
C ASN A 266 0.71 -0.25 22.77
N PRO A 267 0.21 -0.63 21.58
CA PRO A 267 -0.08 -2.02 21.27
C PRO A 267 1.13 -2.98 21.35
N PRO A 268 0.88 -4.29 21.51
CA PRO A 268 1.93 -5.30 21.48
C PRO A 268 2.61 -5.30 20.10
N GLY A 269 3.93 -5.39 20.11
CA GLY A 269 4.75 -5.46 18.91
C GLY A 269 6.20 -5.67 19.32
N GLU A 270 6.84 -6.65 18.71
CA GLU A 270 8.23 -7.00 19.01
C GLU A 270 9.11 -6.65 17.83
N THR A 271 10.37 -6.32 18.09
CA THR A 271 11.33 -5.89 17.05
C THR A 271 11.68 -6.96 16.03
N TRP A 272 11.39 -8.24 16.33
CA TRP A 272 11.57 -9.38 15.42
C TRP A 272 10.28 -9.78 14.69
N TRP A 273 9.16 -9.10 14.92
CA TRP A 273 7.93 -9.42 14.21
C TRP A 273 8.02 -9.00 12.75
N MET A 274 7.77 -9.95 11.85
CA MET A 274 7.55 -9.66 10.45
C MET A 274 6.22 -8.93 10.26
N SER A 275 6.07 -8.22 9.13
CA SER A 275 4.80 -7.59 8.73
C SER A 275 3.63 -8.58 8.74
N TYR A 276 3.85 -9.83 8.32
CA TYR A 276 2.86 -10.91 8.40
C TYR A 276 2.39 -11.20 9.84
N ARG A 277 3.29 -11.10 10.83
CA ARG A 277 2.95 -11.34 12.22
C ARG A 277 2.06 -10.24 12.78
N TYR A 278 2.34 -8.97 12.45
CA TYR A 278 1.49 -7.83 12.80
C TYR A 278 0.09 -7.99 12.20
N GLN A 279 0.00 -8.28 10.90
CA GLN A 279 -1.28 -8.54 10.24
C GLN A 279 -2.06 -9.70 10.90
N LEU A 280 -1.39 -10.83 11.15
CA LEU A 280 -2.04 -11.98 11.78
C LEU A 280 -2.52 -11.64 13.20
N GLU A 281 -1.77 -10.83 13.94
CA GLU A 281 -2.20 -10.38 15.27
C GLU A 281 -3.47 -9.52 15.20
N GLU A 282 -3.55 -8.57 14.27
CA GLU A 282 -4.77 -7.78 14.05
C GLU A 282 -5.96 -8.64 13.63
N PHE A 283 -5.73 -9.61 12.74
CA PHE A 283 -6.75 -10.58 12.32
C PHE A 283 -7.28 -11.39 13.53
N VAL A 284 -6.37 -11.98 14.32
CA VAL A 284 -6.74 -12.75 15.53
C VAL A 284 -7.45 -11.88 16.56
N ASN A 285 -7.02 -10.62 16.73
CA ASN A 285 -7.68 -9.68 17.61
C ASN A 285 -9.13 -9.44 17.18
N ARG A 286 -9.38 -9.18 15.89
CA ARG A 286 -10.74 -9.01 15.37
C ARG A 286 -11.59 -10.26 15.54
N VAL A 287 -11.05 -11.44 15.24
CA VAL A 287 -11.74 -12.74 15.43
C VAL A 287 -12.14 -12.95 16.89
N LYS A 288 -11.29 -12.55 17.84
CA LYS A 288 -11.54 -12.68 19.28
C LYS A 288 -12.36 -11.53 19.88
N GLY A 289 -12.86 -10.59 19.07
CA GLY A 289 -13.60 -9.41 19.55
C GLY A 289 -12.74 -8.41 20.33
N ARG A 290 -11.42 -8.43 20.14
CA ARG A 290 -10.47 -7.49 20.75
C ARG A 290 -10.30 -6.27 19.85
N LYS A 291 -9.87 -5.15 20.44
CA LYS A 291 -9.54 -3.93 19.70
C LYS A 291 -8.38 -4.20 18.73
N THR A 292 -8.56 -3.77 17.48
CA THR A 292 -7.50 -3.72 16.46
C THR A 292 -6.89 -2.34 16.39
N GLN A 293 -5.60 -2.24 16.04
CA GLN A 293 -4.88 -0.98 15.87
C GLN A 293 -4.96 -0.46 14.45
N TYR A 294 -4.83 -1.37 13.49
CA TYR A 294 -4.92 -1.07 12.08
C TYR A 294 -5.76 -2.16 11.40
N TRP A 295 -6.52 -1.76 10.39
CA TRP A 295 -7.40 -2.67 9.67
C TRP A 295 -7.54 -2.24 8.22
N ILE A 296 -7.66 -3.22 7.32
CA ILE A 296 -7.98 -3.01 5.91
C ILE A 296 -9.44 -3.38 5.72
N SER A 297 -10.28 -2.40 5.40
CA SER A 297 -11.71 -2.61 5.18
C SER A 297 -11.97 -3.25 3.82
N GLY A 298 -13.18 -3.79 3.65
CA GLY A 298 -13.62 -4.28 2.35
C GLY A 298 -13.67 -3.17 1.29
N ASP A 299 -14.07 -1.95 1.67
CA ASP A 299 -14.02 -0.78 0.79
C ASP A 299 -12.59 -0.46 0.34
N ASP A 300 -11.61 -0.61 1.24
CA ASP A 300 -10.21 -0.38 0.90
C ASP A 300 -9.73 -1.42 -0.13
N SER A 301 -10.04 -2.70 0.08
CA SER A 301 -9.75 -3.76 -0.89
C SER A 301 -10.45 -3.56 -2.24
N LEU A 302 -11.71 -3.10 -2.23
CA LEU A 302 -12.43 -2.76 -3.45
C LEU A 302 -11.77 -1.60 -4.20
N ASN A 303 -11.46 -0.51 -3.49
CA ASN A 303 -10.83 0.66 -4.11
C ASN A 303 -9.41 0.37 -4.58
N GLN A 304 -8.68 -0.51 -3.89
CA GLN A 304 -7.41 -1.03 -4.35
C GLN A 304 -7.54 -1.69 -5.73
N MET A 305 -8.54 -2.55 -5.91
CA MET A 305 -8.77 -3.19 -7.21
C MET A 305 -9.28 -2.21 -8.27
N LYS A 306 -10.11 -1.22 -7.92
CA LYS A 306 -10.50 -0.16 -8.86
C LYS A 306 -9.29 0.61 -9.37
N MET A 307 -8.35 0.96 -8.49
CA MET A 307 -7.12 1.64 -8.90
C MET A 307 -6.29 0.77 -9.86
N ILE A 308 -6.15 -0.53 -9.57
CA ILE A 308 -5.45 -1.48 -10.46
C ILE A 308 -6.16 -1.59 -11.81
N ASP A 309 -7.48 -1.74 -11.82
CA ASP A 309 -8.30 -1.85 -13.03
C ASP A 309 -8.12 -0.62 -13.92
N THR A 310 -8.23 0.59 -13.34
CA THR A 310 -8.03 1.84 -14.11
C THR A 310 -6.64 1.94 -14.74
N ALA A 311 -5.60 1.42 -14.06
CA ALA A 311 -4.25 1.38 -14.61
C ALA A 311 -4.14 0.40 -15.79
N TYR A 312 -4.73 -0.79 -15.66
CA TYR A 312 -4.77 -1.78 -16.75
C TYR A 312 -5.55 -1.27 -17.96
N GLU A 313 -6.70 -0.64 -17.76
CA GLU A 313 -7.47 0.00 -18.81
C GLU A 313 -6.67 1.11 -19.50
N LYS A 314 -6.04 1.99 -18.71
CA LYS A 314 -5.19 3.07 -19.24
C LYS A 314 -4.01 2.55 -20.05
N SER A 315 -3.45 1.39 -19.68
CA SER A 315 -2.33 0.75 -20.38
C SER A 315 -2.70 0.08 -21.70
N GLY A 316 -4.00 -0.19 -21.94
CA GLY A 316 -4.47 -0.95 -23.09
C GLY A 316 -4.37 -2.47 -22.97
N LEU A 317 -3.82 -3.02 -21.88
CA LEU A 317 -3.78 -4.48 -21.64
C LEU A 317 -5.14 -5.07 -21.24
N GLY A 318 -6.07 -4.21 -20.81
CA GLY A 318 -7.40 -4.60 -20.36
C GLY A 318 -7.40 -5.28 -18.98
N LEU A 319 -8.60 -5.40 -18.43
CA LEU A 319 -8.84 -5.99 -17.11
C LEU A 319 -8.33 -7.42 -17.02
N ARG A 320 -7.98 -7.83 -15.80
CA ARG A 320 -7.75 -9.24 -15.52
C ARG A 320 -9.08 -10.01 -15.59
N PRO A 321 -9.07 -11.29 -16.02
CA PRO A 321 -10.30 -12.02 -16.27
C PRO A 321 -11.06 -12.27 -14.98
N THR A 322 -12.38 -12.05 -15.02
CA THR A 322 -13.29 -12.50 -13.97
C THR A 322 -13.37 -14.04 -14.00
N SER A 323 -13.26 -14.65 -12.83
CA SER A 323 -13.44 -16.07 -12.56
C SER A 323 -14.81 -16.54 -13.04
N ALA A 324 -14.89 -17.80 -13.47
CA ALA A 324 -16.18 -18.43 -13.80
C ALA A 324 -16.98 -18.86 -12.55
N PHE A 325 -16.40 -18.69 -11.35
CA PHE A 325 -16.98 -19.14 -10.08
C PHE A 325 -17.64 -18.02 -9.25
N VAL A 326 -17.96 -16.89 -9.88
CA VAL A 326 -18.75 -15.79 -9.28
C VAL A 326 -20.23 -16.11 -9.25
#